data_AF-A0A942PQZ1-F1
#
_entry.id   AF-A0A942PQZ1-F1
#
_cell.length_a   1.000
_cell.length_b   1.000
_cell.length_c   1.000
_cell.angle_alpha   90.00
_cell.angle_beta   90.00
_cell.angle_gamma   90.00
#
_symmetry.space_group_name_H-M   'P 1'
#
loop_
_entity.id
_entity.type
_entity.pdbx_description
1 polymer ?
#
loop_
_entity_poly.entity_id
_entity_poly.type
_entity_poly.pdbx_seq_one_letter_code
_entity_poly.pdbx_strand_id
1 'polypeptide(L)'
;MAVHVFETTAQKTYEWLKDLMKQLGWNNEERAYLALKGTLQALRDRLPVNVSAKLSAQLPMLVRGFYYEGWKPAITPVKVKTSQEFLDFVAAHFNNTTLAEDNVEEIVRSVFQLISNHVSAGEVNHLRQALPLPIAEFWPSSDHRETQEMGRSETKQVYRQQES
;
A
#
# COMPACT_ATOMS: atom_id res chain seq x y z
N MET A 1 7.66 7.58 30.72
CA MET A 1 7.00 8.60 29.88
C MET A 1 6.94 8.07 28.47
N ALA A 2 5.75 7.91 27.91
CA ALA A 2 5.60 7.49 26.52
C ALA A 2 5.72 8.69 25.59
N VAL A 3 6.40 8.51 24.47
CA VAL A 3 6.59 9.56 23.47
C VAL A 3 5.39 9.51 22.52
N HIS A 4 4.45 10.45 22.66
CA HIS A 4 3.15 10.45 21.96
C HIS A 4 3.27 10.28 20.43
N VAL A 5 4.32 10.81 19.81
CA VAL A 5 4.54 10.64 18.36
C VAL A 5 4.82 9.18 17.97
N PHE A 6 5.43 8.38 18.84
CA PHE A 6 5.64 6.94 18.62
C PHE A 6 4.34 6.15 18.73
N GLU A 7 3.51 6.46 19.72
CA GLU A 7 2.18 5.86 19.87
C GLU A 7 1.29 6.19 18.66
N THR A 8 1.30 7.45 18.23
CA THR A 8 0.54 7.91 17.06
C THR A 8 0.94 7.16 15.79
N THR A 9 2.25 6.96 15.54
CA THR A 9 2.66 6.21 14.35
C THR A 9 2.38 4.72 14.46
N ALA A 10 2.46 4.13 15.65
CA ALA A 10 2.13 2.73 15.86
C ALA A 10 0.64 2.52 15.56
N GLN A 11 -0.22 3.37 16.13
CA GLN A 11 -1.67 3.34 15.90
C GLN A 11 -2.03 3.44 14.41
N LYS A 12 -1.48 4.44 13.69
CA LYS A 12 -1.69 4.58 12.24
C LYS A 12 -1.22 3.36 11.44
N THR A 13 -0.12 2.73 11.87
CA THR A 13 0.39 1.52 11.21
C THR A 13 -0.56 0.36 11.44
N TYR A 14 -1.07 0.17 12.67
CA TYR A 14 -2.09 -0.85 12.95
C TYR A 14 -3.38 -0.64 12.17
N GLU A 15 -3.81 0.62 11.97
CA GLU A 15 -4.96 0.94 11.11
C GLU A 15 -4.73 0.45 9.68
N TRP A 16 -3.56 0.70 9.10
CA TRP A 16 -3.21 0.21 7.77
C TRP A 16 -3.18 -1.32 7.70
N LEU A 17 -2.60 -1.98 8.71
CA LEU A 17 -2.54 -3.45 8.76
C LEU A 17 -3.94 -4.05 8.88
N LYS A 18 -4.83 -3.48 9.71
CA LYS A 18 -6.22 -3.93 9.85
C LYS A 18 -7.02 -3.76 8.56
N ASP A 19 -6.84 -2.64 7.86
CA ASP A 19 -7.48 -2.42 6.57
C ASP A 19 -6.99 -3.43 5.52
N LEU A 20 -5.70 -3.77 5.53
CA LEU A 20 -5.13 -4.76 4.63
C LEU A 20 -5.61 -6.17 4.96
N MET A 21 -5.65 -6.53 6.24
CA MET A 21 -6.22 -7.80 6.73
C MET A 21 -7.67 -7.96 6.29
N LYS A 22 -8.48 -6.91 6.42
CA LYS A 22 -9.88 -6.91 5.96
C LYS A 22 -9.99 -7.15 4.46
N GLN A 23 -9.13 -6.54 3.66
CA GLN A 23 -9.12 -6.72 2.20
C GLN A 23 -8.73 -8.15 1.79
N LEU A 24 -7.80 -8.77 2.51
CA LEU A 24 -7.28 -10.12 2.23
C LEU A 24 -8.04 -11.24 2.96
N GLY A 25 -9.04 -10.91 3.79
CA GLY A 25 -9.73 -11.88 4.63
C GLY A 25 -8.83 -12.55 5.69
N TRP A 26 -7.75 -11.89 6.09
CA TRP A 26 -6.77 -12.42 7.04
C TRP A 26 -7.09 -11.99 8.48
N ASN A 27 -6.64 -12.81 9.44
CA ASN A 27 -6.77 -12.57 10.88
C ASN A 27 -5.41 -12.51 11.60
N ASN A 28 -4.31 -12.38 10.85
CA ASN A 28 -2.95 -12.35 11.37
C ASN A 28 -2.24 -11.05 10.96
N GLU A 29 -1.87 -10.24 11.95
CA GLU A 29 -1.21 -8.94 11.77
C GLU A 29 0.21 -9.07 11.20
N GLU A 30 0.95 -10.12 11.57
CA GLU A 30 2.30 -10.38 11.08
C GLU A 30 2.30 -10.69 9.58
N ARG A 31 1.33 -11.49 9.12
CA ARG A 31 1.12 -11.74 7.68
C ARG A 31 0.83 -10.46 6.92
N ALA A 32 -0.06 -9.60 7.44
CA ALA A 32 -0.36 -8.31 6.81
C ALA A 32 0.87 -7.38 6.80
N TYR A 33 1.67 -7.39 7.86
CA TYR A 33 2.93 -6.65 7.91
C TYR A 33 3.91 -7.12 6.83
N LEU A 34 4.11 -8.43 6.68
CA LEU A 34 4.99 -9.01 5.67
C LEU A 34 4.53 -8.65 4.25
N ALA A 35 3.22 -8.73 3.99
CA ALA A 35 2.61 -8.34 2.72
C ALA A 35 2.87 -6.85 2.42
N LEU A 36 2.54 -5.96 3.36
CA LEU A 36 2.76 -4.52 3.21
C LEU A 36 4.25 -4.21 2.98
N LYS A 37 5.14 -4.78 3.79
CA LYS A 37 6.59 -4.56 3.71
C LYS A 37 7.15 -5.02 2.36
N GLY A 38 6.92 -6.28 1.97
CA GLY A 38 7.48 -6.85 0.75
C GLY A 38 6.99 -6.13 -0.50
N THR A 39 5.68 -5.86 -0.59
CA THR A 39 5.12 -5.13 -1.75
C THR A 39 5.61 -3.68 -1.80
N LEU A 40 5.71 -2.97 -0.67
CA LEU A 40 6.24 -1.61 -0.65
C LEU A 40 7.71 -1.54 -1.04
N GLN A 41 8.53 -2.48 -0.60
CA GLN A 41 9.96 -2.55 -0.96
C GLN A 41 10.14 -2.88 -2.45
N ALA A 42 9.35 -3.82 -2.99
CA ALA A 42 9.35 -4.13 -4.41
C ALA A 42 8.88 -2.93 -5.26
N LEU A 43 7.83 -2.22 -4.83
CA LEU A 43 7.38 -1.00 -5.48
C LEU A 43 8.46 0.10 -5.43
N ARG A 44 9.07 0.32 -4.28
CA ARG A 44 10.17 1.30 -4.08
C ARG A 44 11.30 1.06 -5.07
N ASP A 45 11.75 -0.17 -5.21
CA ASP A 45 12.90 -0.51 -6.06
C ASP A 45 12.61 -0.36 -7.55
N ARG A 46 11.33 -0.18 -7.92
CA ARG A 46 10.88 0.14 -9.28
C ARG A 46 10.71 1.63 -9.56
N LEU A 47 10.57 2.45 -8.54
CA LEU A 47 10.33 3.88 -8.68
C LEU A 47 11.64 4.65 -8.86
N PRO A 48 11.63 5.75 -9.64
CA PRO A 48 12.68 6.75 -9.56
C PRO A 48 12.85 7.26 -8.11
N VAL A 49 14.09 7.53 -7.70
CA VAL A 49 14.44 7.95 -6.32
C VAL A 49 13.57 9.11 -5.81
N ASN A 50 13.34 10.12 -6.66
CA ASN A 50 12.52 11.29 -6.32
C ASN A 50 11.03 10.92 -6.12
N VAL A 51 10.49 9.99 -6.91
CA VAL A 51 9.11 9.52 -6.78
C VAL A 51 8.96 8.65 -5.52
N SER A 52 9.92 7.76 -5.27
CA SER A 52 9.99 6.97 -4.03
C SER A 52 10.04 7.86 -2.78
N ALA A 53 10.84 8.94 -2.81
CA ALA A 53 10.92 9.88 -1.69
C ALA A 53 9.58 10.58 -1.42
N LYS A 54 8.84 11.00 -2.46
CA LYS A 54 7.51 11.61 -2.32
C LYS A 54 6.47 10.64 -1.75
N LEU A 55 6.47 9.38 -2.21
CA LEU A 55 5.65 8.33 -1.61
C LEU A 55 5.94 8.18 -0.12
N SER A 56 7.22 8.10 0.25
CA SER A 56 7.63 7.92 1.65
C SER A 56 7.09 9.03 2.58
N ALA A 57 6.91 10.25 2.07
CA ALA A 57 6.38 11.38 2.82
C ALA A 57 4.90 11.20 3.19
N GLN A 58 4.17 10.36 2.45
CA GLN A 58 2.77 10.00 2.72
C GLN A 58 2.61 8.84 3.69
N LEU A 59 3.69 8.09 3.97
CA LEU A 59 3.65 6.92 4.85
C LEU A 59 3.72 7.32 6.33
N PRO A 60 3.03 6.59 7.23
CA PRO A 60 3.30 6.66 8.67
C PRO A 60 4.79 6.46 8.96
N MET A 61 5.31 7.10 10.01
CA MET A 61 6.75 7.08 10.33
C MET A 61 7.30 5.65 10.50
N LEU A 62 6.55 4.75 11.15
CA LEU A 62 6.96 3.35 11.31
C LEU A 62 6.96 2.59 9.98
N VAL A 63 5.95 2.81 9.13
CA VAL A 63 5.89 2.26 7.76
C VAL A 63 7.07 2.76 6.93
N ARG A 64 7.42 4.04 7.06
CA ARG A 64 8.59 4.64 6.42
C ARG A 64 9.90 3.96 6.84
N GLY A 65 9.98 3.48 8.08
CA GLY A 65 11.12 2.73 8.59
C GLY A 65 11.40 1.48 7.75
N PHE A 66 10.44 0.55 7.67
CA PHE A 66 10.63 -0.66 6.88
C PHE A 66 10.55 -0.42 5.36
N TYR A 67 9.93 0.69 4.92
CA TYR A 67 10.00 1.14 3.53
C TYR A 67 11.44 1.38 3.08
N TYR A 68 12.29 2.00 3.92
CA TYR A 68 13.69 2.29 3.58
C TYR A 68 14.69 1.20 3.97
N GLU A 69 14.26 0.21 4.75
CA GLU A 69 15.10 -0.90 5.15
C GLU A 69 15.69 -1.63 3.93
N GLY A 70 17.01 -1.85 3.98
CA GLY A 70 17.76 -2.57 2.94
C GLY A 70 17.86 -1.86 1.58
N TRP A 71 17.39 -0.62 1.44
CA TRP A 71 17.38 0.07 0.15
C TRP A 71 18.79 0.38 -0.38
N LYS A 72 19.00 0.16 -1.68
CA LYS A 72 20.23 0.52 -2.40
C LYS A 72 19.89 1.45 -3.58
N PRO A 73 19.78 2.77 -3.38
CA PRO A 73 19.34 3.71 -4.41
C PRO A 73 20.16 3.66 -5.70
N ALA A 74 21.47 3.42 -5.58
CA ALA A 74 22.42 3.42 -6.70
C ALA A 74 22.14 2.33 -7.76
N ILE A 75 21.38 1.29 -7.41
CA ILE A 75 21.02 0.20 -8.33
C ILE A 75 19.52 0.19 -8.68
N THR A 76 18.80 1.26 -8.32
CA THR A 76 17.38 1.46 -8.65
C THR A 76 17.24 2.56 -9.72
N PRO A 77 16.22 2.52 -10.58
CA PRO A 77 15.11 1.57 -10.62
C PRO A 77 15.50 0.21 -11.26
N VAL A 78 15.10 -0.89 -10.63
CA VAL A 78 15.21 -2.26 -11.16
C VAL A 78 14.34 -2.36 -12.41
N LYS A 79 14.80 -2.94 -13.52
CA LYS A 79 13.99 -3.03 -14.75
C LYS A 79 13.05 -4.23 -14.69
N VAL A 80 11.75 -3.97 -14.74
CA VAL A 80 10.67 -4.96 -14.85
C VAL A 80 9.70 -4.47 -15.91
N LYS A 81 9.40 -5.31 -16.90
CA LYS A 81 8.67 -4.96 -18.13
C LYS A 81 7.26 -5.54 -18.18
N THR A 82 7.01 -6.65 -17.48
CA THR A 82 5.72 -7.35 -17.50
C THR A 82 5.09 -7.41 -16.12
N SER A 83 3.79 -7.66 -16.06
CA SER A 83 3.08 -7.90 -14.80
C SER A 83 3.64 -9.12 -14.07
N GLN A 84 3.92 -10.22 -14.79
CA GLN A 84 4.48 -11.42 -14.19
C GLN A 84 5.86 -11.20 -13.59
N GLU A 85 6.77 -10.52 -14.31
CA GLU A 85 8.09 -10.20 -13.76
C GLU A 85 7.98 -9.34 -12.49
N PHE A 86 6.95 -8.48 -12.38
CA PHE A 86 6.71 -7.70 -11.16
C PHE A 86 6.19 -8.58 -10.02
N LEU A 87 5.27 -9.49 -10.30
CA LEU A 87 4.78 -10.45 -9.32
C LEU A 87 5.90 -11.35 -8.81
N ASP A 88 6.75 -11.87 -9.71
CA ASP A 88 7.91 -12.67 -9.33
C ASP A 88 8.90 -11.87 -8.48
N PHE A 89 9.10 -10.59 -8.82
CA PHE A 89 9.93 -9.68 -8.03
C PHE A 89 9.37 -9.44 -6.63
N VAL A 90 8.05 -9.29 -6.49
CA VAL A 90 7.39 -9.20 -5.17
C VAL A 90 7.48 -10.53 -4.42
N ALA A 91 7.23 -11.66 -5.09
CA ALA A 91 7.29 -13.00 -4.52
C ALA A 91 8.66 -13.31 -3.90
N ALA A 92 9.74 -12.80 -4.49
CA ALA A 92 11.09 -12.93 -3.93
C ALA A 92 11.23 -12.33 -2.52
N HIS A 93 10.43 -11.32 -2.16
CA HIS A 93 10.38 -10.79 -0.79
C HIS A 93 9.67 -11.72 0.19
N PHE A 94 8.94 -12.73 -0.29
CA PHE A 94 8.12 -13.65 0.50
C PHE A 94 8.71 -15.05 0.67
N ASN A 95 9.72 -15.44 -0.13
CA ASN A 95 10.28 -16.80 -0.22
C ASN A 95 10.66 -17.49 1.12
N ASN A 96 10.93 -16.73 2.19
CA ASN A 96 11.28 -17.27 3.52
C ASN A 96 10.31 -16.81 4.61
N THR A 97 9.05 -16.59 4.24
CA THR A 97 8.02 -16.09 5.13
C THR A 97 6.79 -16.98 5.05
N THR A 98 5.81 -16.73 5.91
CA THR A 98 4.52 -17.41 5.84
C THR A 98 3.72 -17.11 4.57
N LEU A 99 4.21 -16.20 3.71
CA LEU A 99 3.56 -15.77 2.47
C LEU A 99 4.07 -16.50 1.21
N ALA A 100 5.01 -17.44 1.33
CA ALA A 100 5.66 -18.06 0.19
C ALA A 100 4.70 -18.79 -0.79
N GLU A 101 3.58 -19.29 -0.27
CA GLU A 101 2.57 -20.03 -1.05
C GLU A 101 1.30 -19.21 -1.31
N ASP A 102 1.24 -17.96 -0.86
CA ASP A 102 0.07 -17.10 -1.02
C ASP A 102 -0.04 -16.50 -2.43
N ASN A 103 -1.27 -16.09 -2.79
CA ASN A 103 -1.52 -15.42 -4.06
C ASN A 103 -0.89 -14.02 -4.06
N VAL A 104 0.28 -13.90 -4.70
CA VAL A 104 1.05 -12.65 -4.76
C VAL A 104 0.31 -11.54 -5.50
N GLU A 105 -0.46 -11.87 -6.54
CA GLU A 105 -1.24 -10.86 -7.26
C GLU A 105 -2.33 -10.25 -6.38
N GLU A 106 -3.04 -11.08 -5.61
CA GLU A 106 -4.05 -10.62 -4.66
C GLU A 106 -3.42 -9.69 -3.61
N ILE A 107 -2.29 -10.08 -3.04
CA ILE A 107 -1.52 -9.26 -2.10
C ILE A 107 -1.14 -7.91 -2.70
N VAL A 108 -0.57 -7.90 -3.92
CA VAL A 108 -0.16 -6.68 -4.61
C VAL A 108 -1.35 -5.74 -4.83
N ARG A 109 -2.47 -6.27 -5.33
CA ARG A 109 -3.68 -5.49 -5.57
C ARG A 109 -4.24 -4.91 -4.26
N SER A 110 -4.30 -5.69 -3.19
CA SER A 110 -4.77 -5.20 -1.89
C SER A 110 -3.84 -4.14 -1.29
N VAL A 111 -2.52 -4.28 -1.43
CA VAL A 111 -1.58 -3.24 -0.98
C VAL A 111 -1.73 -1.96 -1.82
N PHE A 112 -1.91 -2.06 -3.15
CA PHE A 112 -2.10 -0.88 -4.00
C PHE A 112 -3.45 -0.19 -3.72
N GLN A 113 -4.50 -0.96 -3.42
CA GLN A 113 -5.77 -0.43 -2.94
C GLN A 113 -5.61 0.25 -1.57
N LEU A 114 -4.87 -0.34 -0.64
CA LEU A 114 -4.56 0.26 0.66
C LEU A 114 -3.85 1.61 0.49
N ILE A 115 -2.80 1.67 -0.33
CA ILE A 115 -2.10 2.92 -0.65
C ILE A 115 -3.07 3.93 -1.24
N SER A 116 -3.95 3.50 -2.15
CA SER A 116 -4.96 4.37 -2.77
C SER A 116 -5.98 4.95 -1.77
N ASN A 117 -6.23 4.27 -0.65
CA ASN A 117 -7.18 4.74 0.37
C ASN A 117 -6.54 5.73 1.34
N HIS A 118 -5.24 5.59 1.60
CA HIS A 118 -4.52 6.37 2.61
C HIS A 118 -3.66 7.50 2.04
N VAL A 119 -3.35 7.45 0.74
CA VAL A 119 -2.53 8.45 0.04
C VAL A 119 -3.38 9.32 -0.88
N SER A 120 -3.00 10.59 -1.03
CA SER A 120 -3.72 11.55 -1.87
C SER A 120 -3.89 11.06 -3.32
N ALA A 121 -4.99 11.44 -3.97
CA ALA A 121 -5.28 11.08 -5.36
C ALA A 121 -4.14 11.49 -6.31
N GLY A 122 -3.62 12.71 -6.11
CA GLY A 122 -2.57 13.27 -6.94
C GLY A 122 -1.28 12.48 -6.86
N GLU A 123 -0.90 12.05 -5.65
CA GLU A 123 0.31 11.23 -5.47
C GLU A 123 0.14 9.82 -6.06
N VAL A 124 -1.03 9.19 -5.87
CA VAL A 124 -1.35 7.90 -6.51
C VAL A 124 -1.27 7.99 -8.03
N ASN A 125 -1.82 9.05 -8.62
CA ASN A 125 -1.72 9.29 -10.07
C ASN A 125 -0.27 9.51 -10.52
N HIS A 126 0.53 10.22 -9.72
CA HIS A 126 1.95 10.41 -10.00
C HIS A 126 2.71 9.08 -9.98
N LEU A 127 2.41 8.19 -9.02
CA LEU A 127 2.98 6.85 -8.96
C LEU A 127 2.62 6.02 -10.19
N ARG A 128 1.34 6.01 -10.59
CA ARG A 128 0.88 5.29 -11.78
C ARG A 128 1.61 5.74 -13.04
N GLN A 129 1.83 7.05 -13.19
CA GLN A 129 2.56 7.62 -14.34
C GLN A 129 4.05 7.30 -14.34
N ALA A 130 4.65 7.04 -13.17
CA ALA A 130 6.06 6.66 -13.04
C ALA A 130 6.31 5.16 -13.31
N LEU A 131 5.26 4.35 -13.44
CA LEU A 131 5.34 2.90 -13.63
C LEU A 131 5.00 2.52 -15.08
N PRO A 132 5.60 1.44 -15.62
CA PRO A 132 5.12 0.82 -16.85
C PRO A 132 3.66 0.39 -16.75
N LEU A 133 2.93 0.47 -17.88
CA LEU A 133 1.49 0.15 -17.95
C LEU A 133 1.11 -1.19 -17.28
N PRO A 134 1.84 -2.31 -17.49
CA PRO A 134 1.47 -3.60 -16.88
C PRO A 134 1.52 -3.61 -15.34
N ILE A 135 2.29 -2.71 -14.73
CA ILE A 135 2.36 -2.54 -13.27
C ILE A 135 1.30 -1.53 -12.81
N ALA A 136 1.03 -0.50 -13.62
CA ALA A 136 0.01 0.49 -13.35
C ALA A 136 -1.41 -0.12 -13.29
N GLU A 137 -1.64 -1.25 -13.98
CA GLU A 137 -2.90 -2.02 -13.97
C GLU A 137 -3.22 -2.75 -12.65
N PHE A 138 -2.25 -2.86 -11.73
CA PHE A 138 -2.52 -3.35 -10.39
C PHE A 138 -3.20 -2.31 -9.50
N TRP A 139 -3.14 -1.03 -9.86
CA TRP A 139 -3.84 0.02 -9.13
C TRP A 139 -5.34 -0.06 -9.41
N PRO A 140 -6.20 0.25 -8.42
CA PRO A 140 -7.63 0.28 -8.63
C PRO A 140 -8.02 1.28 -9.73
N SER A 141 -9.05 0.92 -10.49
CA SER A 141 -9.71 1.86 -11.40
C SER A 141 -10.25 3.06 -10.61
N SER A 142 -10.14 4.25 -11.18
CA SER A 142 -10.55 5.51 -10.55
C SER A 142 -12.04 5.55 -10.12
N ASP A 143 -12.87 4.67 -10.68
CA ASP A 143 -14.30 4.54 -10.35
C ASP A 143 -14.59 4.08 -8.91
N HIS A 144 -13.65 3.40 -8.25
CA HIS A 144 -13.87 2.88 -6.89
C HIS A 144 -14.03 3.98 -5.82
N ARG A 145 -13.63 5.22 -6.11
CA ARG A 145 -13.76 6.34 -5.18
C ARG A 145 -15.16 6.96 -5.19
N GLU A 146 -15.80 7.06 -6.34
CA GLU A 146 -17.17 7.61 -6.43
C GLU A 146 -18.15 6.73 -5.66
N THR A 147 -18.02 5.40 -5.72
CA THR A 147 -18.91 4.48 -5.00
C THR A 147 -18.73 4.52 -3.48
N GLN A 148 -17.50 4.74 -2.98
CA GLN A 148 -17.22 4.83 -1.54
C GLN A 148 -17.55 6.21 -0.96
N GLU A 149 -17.34 7.29 -1.72
CA GLU A 149 -17.72 8.65 -1.31
C GLU A 149 -19.24 8.87 -1.34
N MET A 150 -19.97 8.26 -2.29
CA MET A 150 -21.44 8.22 -2.28
C MET A 150 -21.96 7.48 -1.05
N GLY A 151 -21.48 6.25 -0.79
CA GLY A 151 -21.95 5.47 0.36
C GLY A 151 -21.66 6.15 1.71
N ARG A 152 -20.52 6.82 1.87
CA ARG A 152 -20.18 7.57 3.10
C ARG A 152 -21.02 8.84 3.27
N SER A 153 -21.42 9.47 2.17
CA SER A 153 -22.25 10.68 2.16
C SER A 153 -23.72 10.37 2.43
N GLU A 154 -24.24 9.30 1.83
CA GLU A 154 -25.60 8.78 2.09
C GLU A 154 -25.77 8.36 3.55
N THR A 155 -24.80 7.63 4.11
CA THR A 155 -24.83 7.23 5.53
C THR A 155 -24.92 8.45 6.44
N LYS A 156 -24.14 9.52 6.20
CA LYS A 156 -24.20 10.76 6.98
C LYS A 156 -25.52 11.53 6.82
N GLN A 157 -26.17 11.45 5.66
CA GLN A 157 -27.48 12.07 5.44
C GLN A 157 -28.60 11.32 6.16
N VAL A 158 -28.57 9.99 6.15
CA VAL A 158 -29.55 9.15 6.86
C VAL A 158 -29.51 9.39 8.37
N TYR A 159 -28.32 9.46 8.97
CA TYR A 159 -28.20 9.80 10.40
C TYR A 159 -28.72 11.20 10.74
N ARG A 160 -28.52 12.18 9.86
CA ARG A 160 -28.99 13.56 10.08
C ARG A 160 -30.51 13.72 9.98
N GLN A 161 -31.18 12.85 9.22
CA GLN A 161 -32.65 12.88 9.06
C GLN A 161 -33.41 12.13 10.18
N GLN A 162 -32.73 11.29 10.97
CA GLN A 162 -33.34 10.58 12.11
C GLN A 162 -33.26 11.37 13.43
N GLU A 163 -32.51 12.47 13.48
CA GLU A 163 -32.34 13.34 14.66
C GLU A 163 -33.21 14.62 14.59
N SER A 164 -34.19 14.70 13.68
CA SER A 164 -35.16 15.80 13.53
C SER A 164 -36.59 15.29 13.76
#